data_AF-A0A183MVJ5-F1
#
_entry.id   AF-A0A183MVJ5-F1
#
_cell.length_a   1.000
_cell.length_b   1.000
_cell.length_c   1.000
_cell.angle_alpha   90.00
_cell.angle_beta   90.00
_cell.angle_gamma   90.00
#
_symmetry.space_group_name_H-M   'P 1'
#
loop_
_entity.id
_entity.type
_entity.pdbx_description
1 polymer ?
#
loop_
_entity_poly.entity_id
_entity_poly.type
_entity_poly.pdbx_seq_one_letter_code
_entity_poly.pdbx_strand_id
1 'polypeptide(L)'
;MYGDETWRTTTIIIRKVQVFINRCLRKILNIHCPDTISNSVLWERTNQLPAEEEIMKRRWKGHVLRKSPNCITRQVIAWNPERKLKSGGPKNTLRREIEADKKTMNNKWKDLERIAQDRAG
;
A
#
# COMPACT_ATOMS: atom_id res chain seq x y z
N MET A 1 -1.27 -11.10 9.89
CA MET A 1 -0.95 -10.27 11.06
C MET A 1 -2.21 -9.56 11.48
N TYR A 2 -2.65 -9.78 12.71
CA TYR A 2 -3.92 -9.29 13.24
C TYR A 2 -3.63 -8.00 14.03
N GLY A 3 -3.72 -6.82 13.37
CA GLY A 3 -3.37 -5.54 13.99
C GLY A 3 -2.87 -4.45 13.04
N ASP A 4 -3.28 -4.44 11.76
CA ASP A 4 -2.83 -3.47 10.75
C ASP A 4 -3.76 -2.26 10.59
N GLU A 5 -4.85 -2.20 11.37
CA GLU A 5 -5.99 -1.27 11.16
C GLU A 5 -5.66 0.21 11.44
N THR A 6 -4.54 0.52 12.11
CA THR A 6 -4.21 1.89 12.58
C THR A 6 -2.76 2.32 12.37
N TRP A 7 -1.92 1.55 11.66
CA TRP A 7 -0.51 1.92 11.53
C TRP A 7 -0.34 3.13 10.62
N ARG A 8 0.02 4.28 11.20
CA ARG A 8 0.54 5.43 10.47
C ARG A 8 1.89 5.06 9.85
N THR A 9 1.86 4.61 8.59
CA THR A 9 3.10 4.34 7.85
C THR A 9 3.73 5.66 7.46
N THR A 10 4.61 6.16 8.32
CA THR A 10 5.48 7.28 7.96
C THR A 10 6.42 6.82 6.86
N THR A 11 6.70 7.69 5.89
CA THR A 11 7.68 7.45 4.81
C THR A 11 9.03 6.94 5.32
N ILE A 12 9.41 7.33 6.54
CA ILE A 12 10.60 6.83 7.26
C ILE A 12 10.54 5.31 7.50
N ILE A 13 9.40 4.81 7.98
CA ILE A 13 9.21 3.38 8.29
C ILE A 13 9.22 2.58 6.99
N ILE A 14 8.50 3.05 5.96
CA ILE A 14 8.48 2.45 4.63
C ILE A 14 9.91 2.38 4.06
N ARG A 15 10.68 3.47 4.13
CA ARG A 15 12.08 3.51 3.68
C ARG A 15 12.95 2.51 4.42
N LYS A 16 12.83 2.41 5.74
CA LYS A 16 13.59 1.43 6.54
C LYS A 16 13.28 -0.01 6.13
N VAL A 17 11.99 -0.33 5.92
CA VAL A 17 11.55 -1.64 5.44
C VAL A 17 12.09 -1.91 4.03
N GLN A 18 12.05 -0.93 3.13
CA GLN A 18 12.58 -1.08 1.78
C GLN A 18 14.09 -1.36 1.78
N VAL A 19 14.86 -0.64 2.60
CA VAL A 19 16.31 -0.86 2.73
C VAL A 19 16.60 -2.26 3.26
N PHE A 20 15.81 -2.72 4.23
CA PHE A 20 15.93 -4.09 4.76
C PHE A 20 15.65 -5.14 3.67
N ILE A 21 14.55 -5.00 2.93
CA ILE A 21 14.19 -5.90 1.82
C ILE A 21 15.30 -5.92 0.76
N ASN A 22 15.78 -4.75 0.34
CA ASN A 22 16.84 -4.66 -0.66
C ASN A 22 18.14 -5.33 -0.19
N ARG A 23 18.48 -5.23 1.10
CA ARG A 23 19.63 -5.93 1.69
C ARG A 23 19.45 -7.44 1.64
N CYS A 24 18.26 -7.95 1.97
CA CYS A 24 17.94 -9.37 1.89
C CYS A 24 18.01 -9.88 0.44
N LEU A 25 17.43 -9.15 -0.53
CA LEU A 25 17.46 -9.53 -1.94
C LEU A 25 18.89 -9.63 -2.49
N ARG A 26 19.76 -8.67 -2.13
CA ARG A 26 21.17 -8.73 -2.53
C ARG A 26 21.90 -9.93 -1.93
N LYS A 27 21.59 -10.29 -0.69
CA LYS A 27 22.15 -11.49 -0.03
C LYS A 27 21.68 -12.78 -0.69
N ILE A 28 20.40 -12.87 -1.07
CA ILE A 28 19.82 -14.03 -1.75
C ILE A 28 20.42 -14.20 -3.15
N LEU A 29 20.61 -13.11 -3.88
CA LEU A 29 21.22 -13.11 -5.21
C LEU A 29 22.76 -13.13 -5.18
N ASN A 30 23.36 -13.27 -3.99
CA ASN A 30 24.80 -13.28 -3.75
C ASN A 30 25.58 -12.10 -4.38
N ILE A 31 24.95 -10.91 -4.45
CA ILE A 31 25.56 -9.71 -5.05
C ILE A 31 26.52 -9.10 -4.03
N HIS A 32 27.81 -9.05 -4.36
CA HIS A 32 28.84 -8.43 -3.53
C HIS A 32 29.03 -6.95 -3.88
N CYS A 33 29.49 -6.15 -2.92
CA CYS A 33 29.76 -4.71 -3.02
C CYS A 33 30.35 -4.21 -4.37
N PRO A 34 31.32 -4.90 -5.01
CA PRO A 34 31.84 -4.51 -6.32
C PRO A 34 30.79 -4.48 -7.44
N ASP A 35 29.79 -5.35 -7.39
CA ASP A 35 28.68 -5.37 -8.34
C ASP A 35 27.62 -4.35 -7.91
N THR A 36 27.90 -3.07 -8.16
CA THR A 36 26.99 -1.97 -7.81
C THR A 36 25.78 -1.99 -8.76
N ILE A 37 24.84 -2.88 -8.49
CA ILE A 37 23.56 -2.99 -9.20
C ILE A 37 22.59 -1.97 -8.63
N SER A 38 21.92 -1.21 -9.52
CA SER A 38 20.88 -0.26 -9.13
C SER A 38 19.67 -0.99 -8.54
N ASN A 39 18.92 -0.31 -7.66
CA ASN A 39 17.74 -0.92 -7.05
C ASN A 39 16.65 -1.30 -8.08
N SER A 40 16.55 -0.57 -9.19
CA SER A 40 15.59 -0.88 -10.27
C SER A 40 15.88 -2.22 -10.93
N VAL A 41 17.15 -2.49 -11.27
CA VAL A 41 17.58 -3.76 -11.88
C VAL A 41 17.43 -4.93 -10.90
N LEU A 42 17.65 -4.68 -9.60
CA LEU A 42 17.41 -5.67 -8.55
C LEU A 42 15.93 -6.10 -8.49
N TRP A 43 15.01 -5.15 -8.58
CA TRP A 43 13.57 -5.42 -8.55
C TRP A 43 13.07 -6.09 -9.83
N GLU A 44 13.59 -5.70 -10.98
CA GLU A 44 13.29 -6.34 -12.27
C GLU A 44 13.70 -7.81 -12.28
N ARG A 45 14.92 -8.14 -11.82
CA ARG A 45 15.39 -9.53 -11.73
C ARG A 45 14.58 -10.40 -10.77
N THR A 46 13.97 -9.79 -9.75
CA THR A 46 13.23 -10.51 -8.70
C THR A 46 11.72 -10.46 -8.90
N ASN A 47 11.25 -9.75 -9.94
CA ASN A 47 9.83 -9.42 -10.15
C ASN A 47 9.16 -8.84 -8.89
N GLN A 48 9.91 -8.11 -8.06
CA GLN A 48 9.42 -7.53 -6.81
C GLN A 48 8.91 -6.10 -7.02
N LEU A 49 7.86 -5.75 -6.30
CA LEU A 49 7.33 -4.39 -6.25
C LEU A 49 7.95 -3.61 -5.07
N PRO A 50 7.93 -2.27 -5.09
CA PRO A 50 8.30 -1.48 -3.94
C PRO A 50 7.46 -1.85 -2.71
N ALA A 51 8.09 -1.86 -1.54
CA ALA A 51 7.48 -2.23 -0.27
C ALA A 51 6.26 -1.35 0.06
N GLU A 52 6.25 -0.10 -0.40
CA GLU A 52 5.11 0.79 -0.28
C GLU A 52 3.85 0.23 -0.92
N GLU A 53 3.95 -0.23 -2.18
CA GLU A 53 2.82 -0.80 -2.90
C GLU A 53 2.33 -2.09 -2.24
N GLU A 54 3.26 -2.90 -1.72
CA GLU A 54 2.91 -4.16 -1.07
C GLU A 54 2.24 -3.94 0.30
N ILE A 55 2.75 -3.01 1.10
CA ILE A 55 2.16 -2.64 2.40
C ILE A 55 0.76 -2.07 2.18
N MET A 56 0.60 -1.18 1.19
CA MET A 56 -0.71 -0.64 0.82
C MET A 56 -1.66 -1.75 0.36
N LYS A 57 -1.22 -2.63 -0.54
CA LYS A 57 -2.01 -3.77 -1.02
C LYS A 57 -2.46 -4.66 0.13
N ARG A 58 -1.59 -4.97 1.09
CA ARG A 58 -1.91 -5.80 2.26
C ARG A 58 -2.93 -5.12 3.18
N ARG A 59 -2.76 -3.81 3.45
CA ARG A 59 -3.70 -2.99 4.24
C ARG A 59 -5.12 -3.02 3.66
N TRP A 60 -5.25 -2.84 2.35
CA TRP A 60 -6.56 -2.76 1.70
C TRP A 60 -7.18 -4.13 1.43
N LYS A 61 -6.37 -5.13 1.05
CA LYS A 61 -6.82 -6.52 0.77
C LYS A 61 -7.35 -7.23 2.02
N GLY A 62 -6.77 -6.95 3.19
CA GLY A 62 -7.11 -7.66 4.44
C GLY A 62 -8.44 -7.24 5.04
N HIS A 63 -8.61 -5.95 5.34
CA HIS A 63 -9.67 -5.51 6.25
C HIS A 63 -10.83 -4.77 5.56
N VAL A 64 -10.58 -3.79 4.68
CA VAL A 64 -11.66 -2.90 4.20
C VAL A 64 -12.31 -3.37 2.90
N LEU A 65 -11.53 -3.85 1.92
CA LEU A 65 -12.10 -4.37 0.67
C LEU A 65 -12.82 -5.72 0.84
N ARG A 66 -12.52 -6.44 1.93
CA ARG A 66 -13.17 -7.71 2.27
C ARG A 66 -14.54 -7.55 2.94
N LYS A 67 -14.91 -6.34 3.38
CA LYS A 67 -16.23 -6.07 3.97
C LYS A 67 -17.30 -6.06 2.87
N SER A 68 -18.54 -6.37 3.25
CA SER A 68 -19.70 -6.26 2.36
C SER A 68 -19.79 -4.86 1.74
N PRO A 69 -20.23 -4.73 0.47
CA PRO A 69 -20.43 -3.41 -0.16
C PRO A 69 -21.42 -2.52 0.60
N ASN A 70 -22.28 -3.10 1.43
CA ASN A 70 -23.25 -2.38 2.26
C ASN A 70 -22.63 -1.88 3.59
N CYS A 71 -21.38 -2.22 3.90
CA CYS A 71 -20.72 -1.77 5.11
C CYS A 71 -20.28 -0.31 4.97
N ILE A 72 -20.61 0.51 5.96
CA ILE A 72 -20.29 1.95 6.01
C ILE A 72 -18.79 2.19 5.76
N THR A 73 -17.91 1.35 6.31
CA THR A 73 -16.46 1.47 6.13
C THR A 73 -15.99 1.26 4.69
N ARG A 74 -16.68 0.45 3.89
CA ARG A 74 -16.38 0.25 2.45
C ARG A 74 -16.97 1.38 1.60
N GLN A 75 -18.17 1.87 1.95
CA GLN A 75 -18.79 3.01 1.27
C GLN A 75 -17.98 4.30 1.43
N VAL A 76 -17.41 4.54 2.61
CA VAL A 76 -16.55 5.70 2.88
C VAL A 76 -15.32 5.77 1.96
N ILE A 77 -14.81 4.63 1.46
CA ILE A 77 -13.71 4.61 0.46
C ILE A 77 -14.18 5.07 -0.92
N ALA A 78 -15.37 4.65 -1.34
CA ALA A 78 -15.93 4.96 -2.66
C ALA A 78 -16.59 6.35 -2.70
N TRP A 79 -16.89 6.94 -1.54
CA TRP A 79 -17.64 8.17 -1.43
C TRP A 79 -16.81 9.39 -1.86
N ASN A 80 -17.26 10.04 -2.94
CA ASN A 80 -16.85 11.39 -3.30
C ASN A 80 -17.88 12.41 -2.77
N PRO A 81 -17.57 13.25 -1.76
CA PRO A 81 -18.53 14.22 -1.27
C PRO A 81 -18.58 15.44 -2.18
N GLU A 82 -19.75 15.71 -2.74
CA GLU A 82 -20.05 16.87 -3.60
C GLU A 82 -19.87 18.23 -2.90
N ARG A 83 -19.73 18.27 -1.57
CA ARG A 83 -19.66 19.53 -0.80
C ARG A 83 -18.26 19.81 -0.25
N LYS A 84 -17.78 21.04 -0.47
CA LYS A 84 -16.57 21.58 0.18
C LYS A 84 -16.79 21.60 1.70
N LEU A 85 -15.88 20.96 2.45
CA LEU A 85 -15.91 20.97 3.92
C LEU A 85 -15.51 22.36 4.45
N LYS A 86 -16.11 22.77 5.58
CA LYS A 86 -15.78 24.02 6.27
C LYS A 86 -14.30 24.01 6.67
N SER A 87 -13.58 25.08 6.32
CA SER A 87 -12.18 25.29 6.70
C SER A 87 -12.07 25.35 8.22
N GLY A 88 -11.33 24.42 8.85
CA GLY A 88 -11.11 24.44 10.32
C GLY A 88 -11.03 23.07 11.01
N GLY A 89 -11.38 21.96 10.37
CA GLY A 89 -11.26 20.61 10.96
C GLY A 89 -9.81 20.08 11.03
N PRO A 90 -9.52 19.06 11.86
CA PRO A 90 -8.18 18.49 12.00
C PRO A 90 -7.59 18.09 10.63
N LYS A 91 -6.38 18.58 10.35
CA LYS A 91 -5.70 18.54 9.02
C LYS A 91 -5.41 17.13 8.49
N ASN A 92 -5.65 16.09 9.27
CA ASN A 92 -5.17 14.73 9.07
C ASN A 92 -6.29 13.74 9.38
N THR A 93 -7.25 13.63 8.46
CA THR A 93 -8.32 12.63 8.48
C THR A 93 -7.88 11.42 7.65
N LEU A 94 -8.26 10.20 8.05
CA LEU A 94 -8.10 8.93 7.30
C LEU A 94 -8.37 9.08 5.79
N ARG A 95 -9.29 9.99 5.44
CA ARG A 95 -9.61 10.37 4.06
C ARG A 95 -8.42 10.88 3.24
N ARG A 96 -7.52 11.70 3.79
CA ARG A 96 -6.35 12.20 3.06
C ARG A 96 -5.35 11.08 2.76
N GLU A 97 -5.22 10.12 3.67
CA GLU A 97 -4.40 8.93 3.46
C GLU A 97 -5.02 8.05 2.38
N ILE A 98 -6.34 7.83 2.44
CA ILE A 98 -7.09 7.12 1.38
C ILE A 98 -6.93 7.83 0.03
N GLU A 99 -7.04 9.15 -0.02
CA GLU A 99 -6.94 9.92 -1.25
C GLU A 99 -5.51 9.93 -1.82
N ALA A 100 -4.49 10.00 -0.96
CA ALA A 100 -3.09 9.85 -1.35
C ALA A 100 -2.81 8.44 -1.90
N ASP A 101 -3.21 7.40 -1.16
CA ASP A 101 -3.14 6.01 -1.58
C ASP A 101 -3.88 5.78 -2.91
N LYS A 102 -5.07 6.37 -3.07
CA LYS A 102 -5.88 6.32 -4.29
C LYS A 102 -5.21 7.01 -5.47
N LYS A 103 -4.61 8.18 -5.25
CA LYS A 103 -3.87 8.90 -6.30
C LYS A 103 -2.67 8.10 -6.79
N THR A 104 -1.94 7.45 -5.87
CA THR A 104 -0.81 6.56 -6.21
C THR A 104 -1.26 5.29 -6.92
N MET A 105 -2.44 4.76 -6.58
CA MET A 105 -2.95 3.48 -7.08
C MET A 105 -4.01 3.60 -8.19
N ASN A 106 -4.22 4.77 -8.81
CA ASN A 106 -5.33 5.10 -9.73
C ASN A 106 -5.61 4.05 -10.83
N ASN A 107 -4.61 3.25 -11.22
CA ASN A 107 -4.73 2.17 -12.21
C ASN A 107 -4.86 0.75 -11.61
N LYS A 108 -4.52 0.55 -10.33
CA LYS A 108 -4.50 -0.75 -9.63
C LYS A 108 -5.74 -0.99 -8.75
N TRP A 109 -6.58 0.02 -8.48
CA TRP A 109 -7.73 -0.12 -7.55
C TRP A 109 -8.74 -1.20 -7.95
N LYS A 110 -9.13 -1.25 -9.23
CA LYS A 110 -10.04 -2.30 -9.74
C LYS A 110 -9.42 -3.69 -9.62
N ASP A 111 -8.12 -3.81 -9.87
CA ASP A 111 -7.38 -5.06 -9.72
C ASP A 111 -7.29 -5.49 -8.25
N LEU A 112 -7.11 -4.55 -7.32
CA LEU A 112 -7.10 -4.84 -5.89
C LEU A 112 -8.44 -5.33 -5.38
N GLU A 113 -9.55 -4.75 -5.85
CA GLU A 113 -10.89 -5.23 -5.52
C GLU A 113 -11.11 -6.67 -6.00
N ARG A 114 -10.70 -6.98 -7.23
CA ARG A 114 -10.73 -8.34 -7.78
C ARG A 114 -9.86 -9.31 -6.95
N ILE A 115 -8.59 -8.94 -6.68
CA ILE A 115 -7.64 -9.77 -5.92
C ILE A 115 -8.07 -9.95 -4.45
N ALA A 116 -8.81 -9.01 -3.87
CA ALA A 116 -9.34 -9.12 -2.52
C ALA A 116 -10.59 -10.01 -2.43
N GLN A 117 -11.34 -10.12 -3.52
CA GLN A 117 -12.52 -10.98 -3.63
C GLN A 117 -12.20 -12.40 -4.06
N ASP A 118 -11.10 -12.61 -4.82
CA ASP A 118 -10.61 -13.93 -5.20
C ASP A 118 -10.28 -14.76 -3.94
N ARG A 119 -11.18 -15.68 -3.61
CA ARG A 119 -10.91 -16.83 -2.75
C ARG A 119 -10.08 -17.81 -3.57
N ALA A 120 -8.76 -17.75 -3.45
CA ALA A 120 -7.96 -18.95 -3.74
C ALA A 120 -8.27 -19.96 -2.64
N GLY A 121 -9.26 -20.83 -2.91
CA GLY A 121 -9.44 -22.09 -2.22
C GLY A 121 -8.47 -23.13 -2.76
#